data_AF-A0A183PY20-F1
#
_entry.id   AF-A0A183PY20-F1
#
_cell.length_a   1.000
_cell.length_b   1.000
_cell.length_c   1.000
_cell.angle_alpha   90.00
_cell.angle_beta   90.00
_cell.angle_gamma   90.00
#
_symmetry.space_group_name_H-M   'P 1'
#
loop_
_entity.id
_entity.type
_entity.pdbx_description
1 polymer ?
#
loop_
_entity_poly.entity_id
_entity_poly.type
_entity_poly.pdbx_seq_one_letter_code
_entity_poly.pdbx_strand_id
1 'polypeptide(L)'
;MQHMPLSELSYHLTRDPLSYRTDVVRYYPEHVAEFTTSVIQILLSRSFGMHPEMRMVNFNPKYNSSQAFLRAFMRLRTKNLIPATQAVDIAFKLYRCRDKQVRKTLRHFLVSDIKRMNKCQKQTKANAVYVPAIQFFLGKSKALDEMETSSDSESDDEETKIKQLRLGHRVGVKTKNRQKRLERSIKHVNKEKERKMKKRTELTNFHALNMLHDPQTFAEKLFRKLERCSDRFEIRLLILDLISRLIGLNKLVLLNFYPFIQRFLRPQQRDVTHLLLFSAQASHDQVPPDVSS
;
A
#
# COMPACT_ATOMS: atom_id res chain seq x y z
N MET A 1 10.18 1.55 -12.58
CA MET A 1 10.13 0.84 -13.87
C MET A 1 11.20 -0.24 -13.83
N GLN A 2 10.85 -1.52 -13.93
CA GLN A 2 11.85 -2.51 -14.35
C GLN A 2 12.10 -2.23 -15.84
N HIS A 3 13.32 -1.87 -16.21
CA HIS A 3 13.69 -1.62 -17.59
C HIS A 3 13.52 -2.93 -18.36
N MET A 4 12.45 -3.03 -19.14
CA MET A 4 12.28 -4.10 -20.11
C MET A 4 13.23 -3.79 -21.28
N PRO A 5 14.16 -4.68 -21.63
CA PRO A 5 15.08 -4.45 -22.73
C PRO A 5 14.30 -4.26 -24.05
N LEU A 6 14.81 -3.40 -24.94
CA LEU A 6 14.17 -3.06 -26.23
C LEU A 6 13.93 -4.30 -27.11
N SER A 7 14.74 -5.35 -26.95
CA SER A 7 14.58 -6.64 -27.60
C SER A 7 13.30 -7.37 -27.18
N GLU A 8 12.94 -7.36 -25.89
CA GLU A 8 11.70 -7.94 -25.38
C GLU A 8 10.46 -7.15 -25.83
N LEU A 9 10.59 -5.83 -25.93
CA LEU A 9 9.50 -4.97 -26.39
C LEU A 9 9.15 -5.23 -27.86
N SER A 10 10.19 -5.33 -28.71
CA SER A 10 10.05 -5.72 -30.12
C SER A 10 9.45 -7.12 -30.27
N TYR A 11 9.88 -8.07 -29.43
CA TYR A 11 9.39 -9.44 -29.42
C TYR A 11 7.90 -9.54 -29.03
N HIS A 12 7.45 -8.80 -28.02
CA HIS A 12 6.04 -8.79 -27.61
C HIS A 12 5.14 -8.09 -28.64
N LEU A 13 5.63 -7.03 -29.27
CA LEU A 13 4.90 -6.30 -30.31
C LEU A 13 4.70 -7.14 -31.58
N THR A 14 5.69 -7.97 -31.94
CA THR A 14 5.62 -8.87 -33.10
C THR A 14 4.82 -10.14 -32.84
N ARG A 15 4.81 -10.66 -31.61
CA ARG A 15 4.16 -11.95 -31.28
C ARG A 15 2.69 -11.84 -30.85
N ASP A 16 2.30 -10.84 -30.06
CA ASP A 16 0.90 -10.63 -29.63
C ASP A 16 0.61 -9.12 -29.42
N PRO A 17 0.45 -8.36 -30.53
CA PRO A 17 0.30 -6.92 -30.47
C PRO A 17 -0.96 -6.48 -29.71
N LEU A 18 -2.04 -7.26 -29.76
CA LEU A 18 -3.29 -6.93 -29.08
C LEU A 18 -3.16 -7.08 -27.56
N SER A 19 -2.50 -8.14 -27.11
CA SER A 19 -2.19 -8.33 -25.70
C SER A 19 -1.27 -7.22 -25.17
N TYR A 20 -0.23 -6.87 -25.91
CA TYR A 20 0.68 -5.78 -25.56
C TYR A 20 -0.06 -4.44 -25.45
N ARG A 21 -0.89 -4.09 -26.45
CA ARG A 21 -1.71 -2.88 -26.41
C ARG A 21 -2.68 -2.86 -25.22
N THR A 22 -3.30 -3.99 -24.91
CA THR A 22 -4.14 -4.15 -23.71
C THR A 22 -3.35 -3.96 -22.41
N ASP A 23 -2.05 -4.28 -22.44
CA ASP A 23 -1.16 -4.10 -21.31
C ASP A 23 -0.74 -2.66 -21.07
N VAL A 24 -0.52 -1.94 -22.15
CA VAL A 24 -0.06 -0.55 -22.15
C VAL A 24 -1.20 0.47 -22.03
N VAL A 25 -2.41 0.16 -22.51
CA VAL A 25 -3.55 1.10 -22.53
C VAL A 25 -3.89 1.73 -21.18
N ARG A 26 -3.57 1.06 -20.06
CA ARG A 26 -3.79 1.60 -18.71
C ARG A 26 -3.02 2.89 -18.44
N TYR A 27 -1.91 3.12 -19.15
CA TYR A 27 -1.08 4.32 -19.00
C TYR A 27 -1.56 5.51 -19.84
N TYR A 28 -2.55 5.30 -20.72
CA TYR A 28 -3.07 6.31 -21.64
C TYR A 28 -4.60 6.47 -21.44
N PRO A 29 -5.04 7.14 -20.36
CA PRO A 29 -6.46 7.18 -19.95
C PRO A 29 -7.39 7.73 -21.05
N GLU A 30 -6.91 8.68 -21.84
CA GLU A 30 -7.66 9.31 -22.95
C GLU A 30 -8.08 8.29 -24.02
N HIS A 31 -7.27 7.26 -24.26
CA HIS A 31 -7.51 6.25 -25.29
C HIS A 31 -8.18 4.97 -24.77
N VAL A 32 -8.40 4.83 -23.46
CA VAL A 32 -8.97 3.61 -22.87
C VAL A 32 -10.38 3.35 -23.39
N ALA A 33 -11.22 4.38 -23.43
CA ALA A 33 -12.63 4.24 -23.82
C ALA A 33 -12.79 3.83 -25.29
N GLU A 34 -12.03 4.46 -26.19
CA GLU A 34 -12.00 4.13 -27.62
C GLU A 34 -11.47 2.72 -27.86
N PHE A 35 -10.38 2.35 -27.18
CA PHE A 35 -9.76 1.03 -27.33
C PHE A 35 -10.67 -0.10 -26.82
N THR A 36 -11.23 0.06 -25.61
CA THR A 36 -12.15 -0.95 -25.04
C THR A 36 -13.38 -1.13 -25.92
N THR A 37 -13.97 -0.03 -26.41
CA THR A 37 -15.11 -0.06 -27.34
C THR A 37 -14.76 -0.76 -28.64
N SER A 38 -13.60 -0.45 -29.23
CA SER A 38 -13.10 -1.10 -30.45
C SER A 38 -12.93 -2.62 -30.25
N VAL A 39 -12.32 -3.04 -29.14
CA VAL A 39 -12.14 -4.46 -28.80
C VAL A 39 -13.48 -5.16 -28.64
N ILE A 40 -14.45 -4.54 -27.97
CA ILE A 40 -15.79 -5.09 -27.76
C ILE A 40 -16.56 -5.20 -29.08
N GLN A 41 -16.54 -4.15 -29.91
CA GLN A 41 -17.21 -4.13 -31.20
C GLN A 41 -16.65 -5.20 -32.13
N ILE A 42 -15.33 -5.33 -32.25
CA ILE A 42 -14.67 -6.35 -33.07
C ILE A 42 -14.95 -7.76 -32.52
N LEU A 43 -14.96 -7.92 -31.19
CA LEU A 43 -15.28 -9.19 -30.56
C LEU A 43 -16.72 -9.63 -30.88
N LEU A 44 -17.69 -8.71 -30.78
CA LEU A 44 -19.09 -8.99 -31.07
C LEU A 44 -19.31 -9.22 -32.57
N SER A 45 -18.79 -8.37 -33.46
CA SER A 45 -18.96 -8.52 -34.91
C SER A 45 -18.39 -9.85 -35.42
N ARG A 46 -17.22 -10.25 -34.93
CA ARG A 46 -16.55 -11.50 -35.33
C ARG A 46 -17.23 -12.75 -34.77
N SER A 47 -17.95 -12.62 -33.66
CA SER A 47 -18.59 -13.73 -32.96
C SER A 47 -19.88 -14.22 -33.63
N PHE A 48 -20.46 -13.42 -34.55
CA PHE A 48 -21.72 -13.72 -35.24
C PHE A 48 -21.59 -13.97 -36.75
N GLY A 49 -20.42 -13.82 -37.39
CA GLY A 49 -20.37 -13.85 -38.86
C GLY A 49 -19.07 -14.14 -39.61
N MET A 50 -18.20 -15.08 -39.19
CA MET A 50 -17.07 -15.49 -40.06
C MET A 50 -16.77 -17.00 -40.10
N HIS A 51 -16.45 -17.49 -41.31
CA HIS A 51 -16.08 -18.87 -41.67
C HIS A 51 -14.84 -19.35 -40.89
N PRO A 52 -14.77 -20.64 -40.49
CA PRO A 52 -13.67 -21.21 -39.70
C PRO A 52 -12.24 -20.93 -40.23
N GLU A 53 -12.04 -20.76 -41.53
CA GLU A 53 -10.72 -20.51 -42.15
C GLU A 53 -10.18 -19.09 -41.93
N MET A 54 -11.03 -18.09 -41.73
CA MET A 54 -10.63 -16.73 -41.35
C MET A 54 -10.19 -16.62 -39.86
N ARG A 55 -10.09 -17.77 -39.17
CA ARG A 55 -9.46 -17.90 -37.84
C ARG A 55 -7.98 -18.28 -37.92
N MET A 56 -7.50 -18.73 -39.09
CA MET A 56 -6.17 -19.33 -39.28
C MET A 56 -5.09 -18.37 -39.80
N VAL A 57 -5.48 -17.23 -40.36
CA VAL A 57 -4.54 -16.35 -41.06
C VAL A 57 -3.90 -15.36 -40.07
N ASN A 58 -2.93 -15.86 -39.31
CA ASN A 58 -1.61 -15.24 -39.08
C ASN A 58 -0.95 -15.79 -37.82
N PHE A 59 0.14 -16.54 -38.04
CA PHE A 59 1.17 -17.00 -37.11
C PHE A 59 0.70 -17.57 -35.76
N ASN A 60 0.62 -18.91 -35.72
CA ASN A 60 0.57 -19.82 -34.57
C ASN A 60 -0.78 -20.54 -34.38
N PRO A 61 -0.87 -21.87 -34.66
CA PRO A 61 -2.10 -22.67 -34.54
C PRO A 61 -2.66 -22.76 -33.11
N LYS A 62 -1.94 -22.21 -32.12
CA LYS A 62 -2.36 -22.15 -30.70
C LYS A 62 -3.22 -20.90 -30.38
N TYR A 63 -3.39 -19.96 -31.31
CA TYR A 63 -4.03 -18.66 -31.08
C TYR A 63 -4.97 -18.26 -32.22
N ASN A 64 -6.19 -18.83 -32.26
CA ASN A 64 -7.23 -18.35 -33.16
C ASN A 64 -7.51 -16.86 -32.89
N SER A 65 -7.67 -16.06 -33.93
CA SER A 65 -7.91 -14.61 -33.86
C SER A 65 -9.14 -14.22 -33.00
N SER A 66 -10.19 -15.04 -32.96
CA SER A 66 -11.34 -14.86 -32.05
C SER A 66 -10.96 -15.01 -30.57
N GLN A 67 -9.99 -15.87 -30.26
CA GLN A 67 -9.47 -16.05 -28.91
C GLN A 67 -8.55 -14.90 -28.48
N ALA A 68 -7.89 -14.23 -29.42
CA ALA A 68 -7.07 -13.05 -29.13
C ALA A 68 -7.92 -11.90 -28.56
N PHE A 69 -9.04 -11.57 -29.21
CA PHE A 69 -9.97 -10.53 -28.73
C PHE A 69 -10.71 -10.95 -27.45
N LEU A 70 -11.08 -12.23 -27.31
CA LEU A 70 -11.66 -12.72 -26.06
C LEU A 70 -10.66 -12.59 -24.89
N ARG A 71 -9.38 -12.92 -25.11
CA ARG A 71 -8.31 -12.75 -24.11
C ARG A 71 -8.06 -11.27 -23.80
N ALA A 72 -8.07 -10.40 -24.81
CA ALA A 72 -7.96 -8.96 -24.62
C ALA A 72 -9.13 -8.42 -23.77
N PHE A 73 -10.37 -8.79 -24.08
CA PHE A 73 -11.55 -8.45 -23.28
C PHE A 73 -11.43 -8.93 -21.83
N MET A 74 -11.05 -10.20 -21.61
CA MET A 74 -10.84 -10.75 -20.26
C MET A 74 -9.75 -10.02 -19.48
N ARG A 75 -8.66 -9.60 -20.15
CA ARG A 75 -7.57 -8.82 -19.55
C ARG A 75 -8.03 -7.40 -19.20
N LEU A 76 -8.71 -6.71 -20.12
CA LEU A 76 -9.28 -5.38 -19.89
C LEU A 76 -10.23 -5.40 -18.68
N ARG A 77 -11.10 -6.42 -18.59
CA ARG A 77 -11.98 -6.63 -17.45
C ARG A 77 -11.21 -6.92 -16.15
N THR A 78 -10.18 -7.76 -16.19
CA THR A 78 -9.34 -8.07 -15.01
C THR A 78 -8.63 -6.83 -14.46
N LYS A 79 -8.33 -5.86 -15.32
CA LYS A 79 -7.75 -4.55 -14.95
C LYS A 79 -8.79 -3.51 -14.55
N ASN A 80 -10.06 -3.89 -14.49
CA ASN A 80 -11.21 -3.01 -14.21
C ASN A 80 -11.34 -1.83 -15.20
N LEU A 81 -10.84 -1.99 -16.44
CA LEU A 81 -11.04 -1.00 -17.51
C LEU A 81 -12.41 -1.16 -18.18
N ILE A 82 -13.04 -2.33 -18.02
CA ILE A 82 -14.43 -2.60 -18.41
C ILE A 82 -15.24 -2.86 -17.13
N PRO A 83 -16.33 -2.10 -16.88
CA PRO A 83 -17.23 -2.34 -15.76
C PRO A 83 -17.82 -3.75 -15.75
N ALA A 84 -18.07 -4.29 -14.56
CA ALA A 84 -18.62 -5.64 -14.42
C ALA A 84 -20.00 -5.81 -15.08
N THR A 85 -20.86 -4.78 -15.00
CA THR A 85 -22.18 -4.75 -15.64
C THR A 85 -22.06 -4.93 -17.15
N GLN A 86 -21.26 -4.07 -17.79
CA GLN A 86 -20.99 -4.12 -19.22
C GLN A 86 -20.35 -5.47 -19.64
N ALA A 87 -19.43 -6.01 -18.83
CA ALA A 87 -18.78 -7.28 -19.12
C ALA A 87 -19.76 -8.47 -19.08
N VAL A 88 -20.71 -8.47 -18.15
CA VAL A 88 -21.75 -9.50 -18.05
C VAL A 88 -22.69 -9.44 -19.26
N ASP A 89 -23.11 -8.25 -19.67
CA ASP A 89 -23.96 -8.07 -20.86
C ASP A 89 -23.28 -8.60 -22.14
N ILE A 90 -22.00 -8.26 -22.32
CA ILE A 90 -21.19 -8.75 -23.43
C ILE A 90 -21.02 -10.27 -23.35
N ALA A 91 -20.79 -10.80 -22.14
CA ALA A 91 -20.64 -12.23 -21.96
C ALA A 91 -21.92 -13.02 -22.29
N PHE A 92 -23.11 -12.50 -21.94
CA PHE A 92 -24.37 -13.12 -22.34
C PHE A 92 -24.59 -13.08 -23.85
N LYS A 93 -24.21 -11.99 -24.52
CA LYS A 93 -24.23 -11.91 -25.99
C LYS A 93 -23.30 -12.97 -26.60
N LEU A 94 -22.07 -13.09 -26.09
CA LEU A 94 -21.08 -14.08 -26.56
C LEU A 94 -21.44 -15.53 -26.20
N TYR A 95 -22.29 -15.76 -25.21
CA TYR A 95 -22.75 -17.12 -24.86
C TYR A 95 -23.61 -17.74 -25.98
N ARG A 96 -24.25 -16.90 -26.82
CA ARG A 96 -25.04 -17.34 -27.97
C ARG A 96 -24.19 -17.87 -29.15
N CYS A 97 -22.88 -17.66 -29.12
CA CYS A 97 -21.98 -18.12 -30.17
C CYS A 97 -21.91 -19.65 -30.23
N ARG A 98 -21.79 -20.23 -31.43
CA ARG A 98 -21.75 -21.69 -31.66
C ARG A 98 -20.44 -22.36 -31.21
N ASP A 99 -19.37 -21.60 -30.95
CA ASP A 99 -18.06 -22.13 -30.54
C ASP A 99 -18.04 -22.64 -29.08
N LYS A 100 -17.84 -23.95 -28.90
CA LYS A 100 -17.77 -24.62 -27.59
C LYS A 100 -16.59 -24.15 -26.74
N GLN A 101 -15.45 -23.84 -27.35
CA GLN A 101 -14.23 -23.42 -26.63
C GLN A 101 -14.37 -22.00 -26.08
N VAL A 102 -14.98 -21.10 -26.85
CA VAL A 102 -15.30 -19.73 -26.41
C VAL A 102 -16.25 -19.77 -25.21
N ARG A 103 -17.35 -20.54 -25.28
CA ARG A 103 -18.29 -20.68 -24.16
C ARG A 103 -17.63 -21.25 -22.91
N LYS A 104 -16.79 -22.29 -23.05
CA LYS A 104 -16.06 -22.88 -21.92
C LYS A 104 -15.12 -21.84 -21.29
N THR A 105 -14.33 -21.14 -22.08
CA THR A 105 -13.36 -20.13 -21.60
C THR A 105 -14.08 -18.98 -20.90
N LEU A 106 -15.15 -18.46 -21.49
CA LEU A 106 -15.94 -17.36 -20.95
C LEU A 106 -16.60 -17.74 -19.61
N ARG A 107 -17.16 -18.95 -19.50
CA ARG A 107 -17.75 -19.45 -18.24
C ARG A 107 -16.71 -19.51 -17.12
N HIS A 108 -15.53 -20.09 -17.39
CA HIS A 108 -14.46 -20.17 -16.39
C HIS A 108 -14.00 -18.77 -15.97
N PHE A 109 -13.88 -17.86 -16.92
CA PHE A 109 -13.52 -16.47 -16.66
C PHE A 109 -14.55 -15.75 -15.79
N LEU A 110 -15.85 -15.80 -16.13
CA LEU A 110 -16.91 -15.15 -15.36
C LEU A 110 -16.95 -15.64 -13.91
N VAL A 111 -16.89 -16.96 -13.71
CA VAL A 111 -16.88 -17.55 -12.36
C VAL A 111 -15.65 -17.08 -11.58
N SER A 112 -14.48 -17.04 -12.22
CA SER A 112 -13.24 -16.54 -11.60
C SER A 112 -13.30 -15.04 -11.30
N ASP A 113 -13.90 -14.24 -12.19
CA ASP A 113 -14.09 -12.81 -12.02
C ASP A 113 -15.03 -12.50 -10.84
N ILE A 114 -16.18 -13.17 -10.75
CA ILE A 114 -17.12 -13.02 -9.62
C ILE A 114 -16.44 -13.39 -8.30
N LYS A 115 -15.73 -14.53 -8.26
CA LYS A 115 -14.98 -14.94 -7.05
C LYS A 115 -13.93 -13.89 -6.67
N ARG A 116 -13.21 -13.34 -7.64
CA ARG A 116 -12.22 -12.28 -7.43
C ARG A 116 -12.87 -11.00 -6.90
N MET A 117 -13.96 -10.54 -7.50
CA MET A 117 -14.70 -9.36 -7.06
C MET A 117 -15.17 -9.48 -5.61
N ASN A 118 -15.77 -10.62 -5.26
CA ASN A 118 -16.25 -10.88 -3.90
C ASN A 118 -15.09 -10.90 -2.88
N LYS A 119 -13.95 -11.49 -3.25
CA LYS A 119 -12.74 -11.48 -2.41
C LYS A 119 -12.23 -10.05 -2.19
N CYS A 120 -12.12 -9.25 -3.26
CA CYS A 120 -11.69 -7.86 -3.17
C CYS A 120 -12.64 -7.03 -2.30
N GLN A 121 -13.95 -7.17 -2.48
CA GLN A 121 -14.94 -6.44 -1.68
C GLN A 121 -14.89 -6.84 -0.20
N LYS A 122 -14.74 -8.14 0.10
CA LYS A 122 -14.57 -8.63 1.48
C LYS A 122 -13.32 -8.04 2.13
N GLN A 123 -12.20 -7.99 1.42
CA GLN A 123 -10.98 -7.37 1.91
C GLN A 123 -11.17 -5.87 2.15
N THR A 124 -11.74 -5.11 1.21
CA THR A 124 -11.99 -3.67 1.42
C THR A 124 -12.85 -3.40 2.64
N LYS A 125 -13.90 -4.19 2.87
CA LYS A 125 -14.75 -4.07 4.07
C LYS A 125 -14.00 -4.41 5.35
N ALA A 126 -13.18 -5.47 5.33
CA ALA A 126 -12.35 -5.82 6.48
C ALA A 126 -11.37 -4.67 6.80
N ASN A 127 -10.65 -4.17 5.79
CA ASN A 127 -9.67 -3.10 5.92
C ASN A 127 -10.32 -1.82 6.48
N ALA A 128 -11.55 -1.51 6.10
CA ALA A 128 -12.30 -0.38 6.64
C ALA A 128 -12.57 -0.47 8.15
N VAL A 129 -12.55 -1.66 8.75
CA VAL A 129 -12.79 -1.86 10.19
C VAL A 129 -11.47 -1.91 10.97
N TYR A 130 -10.52 -2.75 10.53
CA TYR A 130 -9.31 -2.95 11.33
C TYR A 130 -8.25 -1.87 11.13
N VAL A 131 -8.21 -1.15 10.01
CA VAL A 131 -7.25 -0.06 9.83
C VAL A 131 -7.51 1.09 10.81
N PRO A 132 -8.75 1.58 10.99
CA PRO A 132 -9.06 2.55 12.04
C PRO A 132 -8.78 2.03 13.45
N ALA A 133 -9.03 0.74 13.72
CA ALA A 133 -8.72 0.14 15.02
C ALA A 133 -7.20 0.13 15.31
N ILE A 134 -6.37 -0.19 14.31
CA ILE A 134 -4.91 -0.12 14.45
C ILE A 134 -4.46 1.33 14.65
N GLN A 135 -5.00 2.26 13.85
CA GLN A 135 -4.73 3.69 13.98
C GLN A 135 -5.11 4.22 15.36
N PHE A 136 -6.21 3.75 15.94
CA PHE A 136 -6.61 4.04 17.32
C PHE A 136 -5.52 3.60 18.31
N PHE A 137 -5.03 2.36 18.24
CA PHE A 137 -3.95 1.90 19.14
C PHE A 137 -2.63 2.67 18.95
N LEU A 138 -2.33 3.08 17.71
CA LEU A 138 -1.14 3.87 17.40
C LEU A 138 -1.25 5.33 17.79
N GLY A 139 -2.46 5.83 18.07
CA GLY A 139 -2.70 7.26 18.26
C GLY A 139 -2.63 8.06 16.96
N LYS A 140 -2.72 7.42 15.78
CA LYS A 140 -2.68 8.07 14.47
C LYS A 140 -4.09 8.42 14.01
N SER A 141 -4.71 9.40 14.66
CA SER A 141 -5.95 10.03 14.16
C SER A 141 -5.61 10.99 13.02
N LYS A 142 -6.50 11.16 12.04
CA LYS A 142 -6.36 12.18 10.97
C LYS A 142 -6.07 13.59 11.52
N ALA A 143 -6.52 13.90 12.74
CA ALA A 143 -6.27 15.18 13.41
C ALA A 143 -4.82 15.37 13.90
N LEU A 144 -4.01 14.30 13.94
CA LEU A 144 -2.63 14.32 14.44
C LEU A 144 -1.59 14.40 13.33
N ASP A 145 -1.87 13.84 12.15
CA ASP A 145 -0.99 13.99 10.98
C ASP A 145 -0.85 15.47 10.57
N GLU A 146 -1.91 16.28 10.74
CA GLU A 146 -1.90 17.74 10.54
C GLU A 146 -1.03 18.49 11.59
N MET A 147 -0.85 17.89 12.77
CA MET A 147 -0.03 18.45 13.86
C MET A 147 1.43 17.96 13.78
N GLU A 148 1.70 16.77 13.25
CA GLU A 148 3.07 16.29 13.00
C GLU A 148 3.73 16.98 11.79
N THR A 149 2.99 17.28 10.73
CA THR A 149 3.54 18.04 9.58
C THR A 149 3.92 19.48 9.92
N SER A 150 3.29 20.08 10.95
CA SER A 150 3.71 21.38 11.49
C SER A 150 4.83 21.25 12.53
N SER A 151 4.96 20.11 13.21
CA SER A 151 5.94 19.94 14.30
C SER A 151 7.38 19.70 13.82
N ASP A 152 7.61 19.10 12.65
CA ASP A 152 8.96 18.78 12.17
C ASP A 152 9.71 20.02 11.64
N SER A 153 8.98 21.08 11.28
CA SER A 153 9.56 22.39 10.92
C SER A 153 9.82 23.29 12.14
N GLU A 154 9.19 23.04 13.29
CA GLU A 154 9.28 23.93 14.47
C GLU A 154 10.35 23.53 15.50
N SER A 155 10.92 22.32 15.45
CA SER A 155 11.93 21.91 16.43
C SER A 155 13.25 22.66 16.28
N ASP A 156 13.62 23.01 15.05
CA ASP A 156 14.79 23.84 14.75
C ASP A 156 14.56 25.30 15.19
N ASP A 157 13.31 25.78 15.17
CA ASP A 157 12.94 27.13 15.60
C ASP A 157 13.10 27.35 17.11
N GLU A 158 12.84 26.35 17.95
CA GLU A 158 12.96 26.52 19.40
C GLU A 158 14.42 26.53 19.88
N GLU A 159 15.30 25.74 19.26
CA GLU A 159 16.73 25.74 19.59
C GLU A 159 17.41 27.02 19.10
N THR A 160 17.03 27.51 17.92
CA THR A 160 17.50 28.80 17.40
C THR A 160 16.98 29.98 18.23
N LYS A 161 15.73 29.96 18.72
CA LYS A 161 15.21 30.95 19.69
C LYS A 161 16.04 30.99 20.97
N ILE A 162 16.40 29.85 21.55
CA ILE A 162 17.26 29.80 22.76
C ILE A 162 18.66 30.37 22.47
N LYS A 163 19.25 30.04 21.31
CA LYS A 163 20.55 30.57 20.88
C LYS A 163 20.50 32.09 20.68
N GLN A 164 19.45 32.62 20.07
CA GLN A 164 19.23 34.06 19.88
C GLN A 164 19.05 34.79 21.22
N LEU A 165 18.26 34.23 22.16
CA LEU A 165 18.10 34.80 23.50
C LEU A 165 19.43 34.90 24.27
N ARG A 166 20.27 33.85 24.18
CA ARG A 166 21.61 33.83 24.78
C ARG A 166 22.56 34.83 24.12
N LEU A 167 22.54 34.91 22.79
CA LEU A 167 23.35 35.85 22.02
C LEU A 167 22.97 37.29 22.38
N GLY A 168 21.67 37.62 22.38
CA GLY A 168 21.16 38.93 22.75
C GLY A 168 21.62 39.37 24.15
N HIS A 169 21.60 38.46 25.14
CA HIS A 169 22.14 38.75 26.47
C HIS A 169 23.66 39.01 26.45
N ARG A 170 24.43 38.26 25.67
CA ARG A 170 25.90 38.36 25.58
C ARG A 170 26.40 39.71 25.07
N VAL A 171 25.74 40.29 24.06
CA VAL A 171 26.17 41.56 23.42
C VAL A 171 25.73 42.82 24.16
N GLY A 172 24.75 42.73 25.07
CA GLY A 172 24.26 43.92 25.81
C GLY A 172 24.86 44.06 27.21
N VAL A 173 24.66 45.25 27.81
CA VAL A 173 25.11 45.55 29.17
C VAL A 173 24.60 44.52 30.19
N LYS A 174 25.49 44.04 31.05
CA LYS A 174 25.22 43.00 32.04
C LYS A 174 24.59 43.63 33.29
N THR A 175 23.30 43.39 33.49
CA THR A 175 22.55 43.82 34.69
C THR A 175 21.81 42.65 35.32
N LYS A 176 21.67 42.66 36.66
CA LYS A 176 20.95 41.60 37.41
C LYS A 176 19.51 41.41 36.91
N ASN A 177 18.81 42.49 36.55
CA ASN A 177 17.43 42.41 36.04
C ASN A 177 17.33 41.74 34.66
N ARG A 178 18.30 41.99 33.78
CA ARG A 178 18.34 41.41 32.44
C ARG A 178 18.69 39.92 32.47
N GLN A 179 19.53 39.49 33.41
CA GLN A 179 19.80 38.08 33.65
C GLN A 179 18.55 37.33 34.13
N LYS A 180 17.80 37.91 35.09
CA LYS A 180 16.50 37.35 35.51
C LYS A 180 15.48 37.27 34.36
N ARG A 181 15.46 38.24 33.43
CA ARG A 181 14.57 38.22 32.25
C ARG A 181 14.94 37.10 31.28
N LEU A 182 16.23 36.89 31.01
CA LEU A 182 16.72 35.79 30.17
C LEU A 182 16.31 34.43 30.75
N GLU A 183 16.53 34.20 32.04
CA GLU A 183 16.18 32.95 32.71
C GLU A 183 14.68 32.66 32.64
N ARG A 184 13.83 33.69 32.77
CA ARG A 184 12.37 33.54 32.62
C ARG A 184 11.97 33.15 31.20
N SER A 185 12.56 33.79 30.18
CA SER A 185 12.30 33.48 28.78
C SER A 185 12.74 32.06 28.41
N ILE A 186 13.93 31.61 28.85
CA ILE A 186 14.40 30.23 28.62
C ILE A 186 13.48 29.21 29.33
N LYS A 187 13.07 29.50 30.57
CA LYS A 187 12.12 28.64 31.30
C LYS A 187 10.77 28.53 30.59
N HIS A 188 10.29 29.62 29.97
CA HIS A 188 9.05 29.60 29.21
C HIS A 188 9.13 28.67 28.00
N VAL A 189 10.17 28.83 27.18
CA VAL A 189 10.43 27.99 26.00
C VAL A 189 10.55 26.51 26.40
N ASN A 190 11.31 26.22 27.46
CA ASN A 190 11.45 24.85 27.96
C ASN A 190 10.11 24.29 28.47
N LYS A 191 9.29 25.09 29.16
CA LYS A 191 7.97 24.67 29.66
C LYS A 191 6.98 24.43 28.51
N GLU A 192 7.04 25.22 27.45
CA GLU A 192 6.25 25.00 26.23
C GLU A 192 6.68 23.72 25.52
N LYS A 193 7.99 23.47 25.41
CA LYS A 193 8.53 22.21 24.87
C LYS A 193 8.08 21.01 25.69
N GLU A 194 8.14 21.08 27.03
CA GLU A 194 7.65 20.02 27.92
C GLU A 194 6.15 19.79 27.76
N ARG A 195 5.34 20.85 27.63
CA ARG A 195 3.88 20.73 27.38
C ARG A 195 3.58 20.08 26.02
N LYS A 196 4.29 20.48 24.96
CA LYS A 196 4.18 19.88 23.62
C LYS A 196 4.57 18.39 23.66
N MET A 197 5.69 18.07 24.33
CA MET A 197 6.16 16.69 24.48
C MET A 197 5.20 15.82 25.29
N LYS A 198 4.65 16.33 26.40
CA LYS A 198 3.63 15.65 27.22
C LYS A 198 2.36 15.37 26.44
N LYS A 199 1.83 16.36 25.72
CA LYS A 199 0.68 16.15 24.81
C LYS A 199 0.99 15.06 23.79
N ARG A 200 2.18 15.09 23.15
CA ARG A 200 2.58 14.08 22.16
C ARG A 200 2.75 12.67 22.76
N THR A 201 3.17 12.55 24.01
CA THR A 201 3.23 11.27 24.73
C THR A 201 1.86 10.79 25.21
N GLU A 202 0.92 11.70 25.51
CA GLU A 202 -0.49 11.39 25.79
C GLU A 202 -1.26 10.93 24.54
N LEU A 203 -0.80 11.31 23.34
CA LEU A 203 -1.48 11.02 22.06
C LEU A 203 -1.21 9.61 21.51
N THR A 204 -0.10 9.00 21.88
CA THR A 204 0.07 7.55 21.75
C THR A 204 -0.80 6.89 22.81
N ASN A 205 -1.81 6.10 22.40
CA ASN A 205 -2.72 5.40 23.29
C ASN A 205 -2.02 4.22 24.05
N PHE A 206 -0.91 4.50 24.73
CA PHE A 206 -0.16 3.55 25.57
C PHE A 206 -1.06 2.93 26.63
N HIS A 207 -2.02 3.69 27.16
CA HIS A 207 -2.99 3.16 28.10
C HIS A 207 -3.83 2.04 27.48
N ALA A 208 -4.29 2.21 26.23
CA ALA A 208 -5.04 1.15 25.53
C ALA A 208 -4.18 -0.09 25.26
N LEU A 209 -2.88 0.08 24.98
CA LEU A 209 -1.95 -1.04 24.81
C LEU A 209 -1.71 -1.80 26.11
N ASN A 210 -1.58 -1.10 27.24
CA ASN A 210 -1.37 -1.71 28.56
C ASN A 210 -2.63 -2.38 29.12
N MET A 211 -3.81 -1.98 28.66
CA MET A 211 -5.09 -2.60 29.03
C MET A 211 -5.38 -3.90 28.25
N LEU A 212 -4.48 -4.36 27.37
CA LEU A 212 -4.66 -5.62 26.65
C LEU A 212 -4.51 -6.80 27.62
N HIS A 213 -5.56 -7.63 27.68
CA HIS A 213 -5.61 -8.81 28.56
C HIS A 213 -4.56 -9.88 28.19
N ASP A 214 -4.26 -10.06 26.90
CA ASP A 214 -3.25 -11.02 26.41
C ASP A 214 -2.49 -10.42 25.21
N PRO A 215 -1.42 -9.64 25.48
CA PRO A 215 -0.67 -8.96 24.43
C PRO A 215 0.14 -9.93 23.56
N GLN A 216 0.59 -11.06 24.11
CA GLN A 216 1.37 -12.07 23.37
C GLN A 216 0.50 -12.71 22.27
N THR A 217 -0.64 -13.30 22.66
CA THR A 217 -1.53 -13.96 21.69
C THR A 217 -2.09 -12.95 20.68
N PHE A 218 -2.33 -11.71 21.12
CA PHE A 218 -2.78 -10.65 20.22
C PHE A 218 -1.73 -10.33 19.14
N ALA A 219 -0.47 -10.14 19.53
CA ALA A 219 0.63 -9.87 18.60
C ALA A 219 0.84 -11.04 17.63
N GLU A 220 0.80 -12.29 18.10
CA GLU A 220 0.92 -13.48 17.25
C GLU A 220 -0.22 -13.61 16.23
N LYS A 221 -1.47 -13.38 16.66
CA LYS A 221 -2.63 -13.41 15.75
C LYS A 221 -2.52 -12.30 14.69
N LEU A 222 -2.06 -11.12 15.09
CA LEU A 222 -1.86 -9.99 14.20
C LEU A 222 -0.74 -10.25 13.19
N PHE A 223 0.36 -10.87 13.62
CA PHE A 223 1.47 -11.28 12.76
C PHE A 223 1.06 -12.37 11.76
N ARG A 224 0.33 -13.41 12.20
CA ARG A 224 -0.22 -14.44 11.28
C ARG A 224 -1.16 -13.85 10.23
N LYS A 225 -1.92 -12.81 10.60
CA LYS A 225 -2.75 -12.06 9.65
C LYS A 225 -1.87 -11.31 8.64
N LEU A 226 -0.82 -10.63 9.10
CA LEU A 226 0.13 -9.92 8.24
C LEU A 226 0.78 -10.83 7.18
N GLU A 227 1.18 -12.05 7.56
CA GLU A 227 1.78 -13.03 6.64
C GLU A 227 0.80 -13.50 5.54
N ARG A 228 -0.46 -13.71 5.91
CA ARG A 228 -1.50 -14.24 4.99
C ARG A 228 -2.14 -13.15 4.13
N CYS A 229 -2.14 -11.90 4.60
CA CYS A 229 -2.80 -10.81 3.91
C CYS A 229 -1.93 -10.20 2.81
N SER A 230 -2.46 -10.16 1.58
CA SER A 230 -1.90 -9.40 0.47
C SER A 230 -2.43 -7.95 0.47
N ASP A 231 -2.33 -7.27 1.62
CA ASP A 231 -2.74 -5.87 1.75
C ASP A 231 -1.73 -4.92 1.11
N ARG A 232 -2.16 -3.67 0.87
CA ARG A 232 -1.26 -2.59 0.43
C ARG A 232 -0.15 -2.38 1.45
N PHE A 233 1.01 -1.94 0.99
CA PHE A 233 2.21 -1.85 1.82
C PHE A 233 2.04 -0.89 2.99
N GLU A 234 1.28 0.20 2.82
CA GLU A 234 0.99 1.18 3.87
C GLU A 234 0.22 0.56 5.04
N ILE A 235 -0.74 -0.34 4.75
CA ILE A 235 -1.49 -1.08 5.79
C ILE A 235 -0.56 -2.06 6.51
N ARG A 236 0.39 -2.67 5.79
CA ARG A 236 1.39 -3.55 6.38
C ARG A 236 2.32 -2.79 7.34
N LEU A 237 2.72 -1.57 6.98
CA LEU A 237 3.50 -0.70 7.87
C LEU A 237 2.74 -0.36 9.16
N LEU A 238 1.44 -0.06 9.08
CA LEU A 238 0.61 0.19 10.28
C LEU A 238 0.54 -1.04 11.19
N ILE A 239 0.38 -2.23 10.62
CA ILE A 239 0.37 -3.48 11.39
C ILE A 239 1.74 -3.72 12.04
N LEU A 240 2.84 -3.52 11.29
CA LEU A 240 4.20 -3.69 11.80
C LEU A 240 4.52 -2.72 12.94
N ASP A 241 4.12 -1.44 12.84
CA ASP A 241 4.27 -0.42 13.89
C ASP A 241 3.53 -0.82 15.18
N LEU A 242 2.33 -1.40 15.04
CA LEU A 242 1.58 -1.86 16.21
C LEU A 242 2.26 -3.08 16.86
N ILE A 243 2.74 -4.03 16.05
CA ILE A 243 3.44 -5.22 16.56
C ILE A 243 4.77 -4.82 17.24
N SER A 244 5.57 -3.93 16.64
CA SER A 244 6.84 -3.48 17.23
C SER A 244 6.63 -2.83 18.60
N ARG A 245 5.60 -1.99 18.74
CA ARG A 245 5.23 -1.39 20.03
C ARG A 245 4.80 -2.42 21.06
N LEU A 246 3.98 -3.40 20.67
CA LEU A 246 3.54 -4.47 21.56
C LEU A 246 4.72 -5.30 22.08
N ILE A 247 5.66 -5.64 21.19
CA ILE A 247 6.89 -6.36 21.54
C ILE A 247 7.72 -5.55 22.53
N GLY A 248 8.02 -4.29 22.21
CA GLY A 248 8.88 -3.45 23.04
C GLY A 248 8.30 -3.16 24.44
N LEU A 249 6.99 -2.93 24.53
CA LEU A 249 6.29 -2.61 25.78
C LEU A 249 6.13 -3.82 26.70
N ASN A 250 5.64 -4.94 26.16
CA ASN A 250 5.32 -6.12 26.96
C ASN A 250 6.46 -7.15 26.96
N LYS A 251 7.62 -6.83 26.36
CA LYS A 251 8.79 -7.71 26.23
C LYS A 251 8.44 -9.07 25.61
N LEU A 252 7.62 -9.04 24.56
CA LEU A 252 7.07 -10.24 23.91
C LEU A 252 8.13 -10.97 23.09
N VAL A 253 8.19 -12.29 23.20
CA VAL A 253 9.10 -13.10 22.38
C VAL A 253 8.38 -13.50 21.09
N LEU A 254 8.60 -12.74 20.02
CA LEU A 254 8.05 -13.03 18.68
C LEU A 254 9.17 -13.11 17.63
N LEU A 255 9.94 -14.19 17.66
CA LEU A 255 11.18 -14.33 16.86
C LEU A 255 10.95 -14.29 15.34
N ASN A 256 9.79 -14.74 14.86
CA ASN A 256 9.47 -14.72 13.41
C ASN A 256 9.33 -13.29 12.84
N PHE A 257 9.20 -12.29 13.71
CA PHE A 257 9.10 -10.89 13.32
C PHE A 257 10.37 -10.35 12.65
N TYR A 258 11.56 -10.69 13.16
CA TYR A 258 12.82 -10.12 12.67
C TYR A 258 13.19 -10.64 11.26
N PRO A 259 13.15 -11.96 10.98
CA PRO A 259 13.37 -12.45 9.62
C PRO A 259 12.33 -11.91 8.62
N PHE A 260 11.12 -11.58 9.10
CA PHE A 260 10.10 -10.97 8.27
C PHE A 260 10.46 -9.53 7.89
N ILE A 261 10.89 -8.69 8.85
CA ILE A 261 11.33 -7.32 8.55
C ILE A 261 12.59 -7.30 7.69
N GLN A 262 13.55 -8.20 7.95
CA GLN A 262 14.81 -8.26 7.21
C GLN A 262 14.59 -8.39 5.69
N ARG A 263 13.55 -9.11 5.24
CA ARG A 263 13.16 -9.22 3.82
C ARG A 263 12.81 -7.88 3.16
N PHE A 264 12.42 -6.89 3.96
CA PHE A 264 12.05 -5.55 3.51
C PHE A 264 13.19 -4.53 3.65
N LEU A 265 14.32 -4.85 4.28
CA LEU A 265 15.47 -3.94 4.44
C LEU A 265 16.35 -3.82 3.18
N ARG A 266 15.76 -3.94 1.97
CA ARG A 266 16.49 -3.77 0.71
C ARG A 266 16.65 -2.27 0.39
N PRO A 267 17.80 -1.80 -0.11
CA PRO A 267 18.04 -0.37 -0.37
C PRO A 267 17.03 0.29 -1.33
N GLN A 268 16.42 -0.49 -2.22
CA GLN A 268 15.43 -0.01 -3.19
C GLN A 268 13.99 -0.02 -2.66
N GLN A 269 13.78 -0.52 -1.44
CA GLN A 269 12.47 -0.58 -0.82
C GLN A 269 12.03 0.83 -0.37
N ARG A 270 10.73 1.08 -0.38
CA ARG A 270 10.14 2.32 0.17
C ARG A 270 10.09 2.24 1.69
N ASP A 271 10.23 3.38 2.36
CA ASP A 271 10.02 3.54 3.81
C ASP A 271 10.92 2.67 4.69
N VAL A 272 12.17 2.43 4.25
CA VAL A 272 13.17 1.63 4.99
C VAL A 272 13.46 2.21 6.38
N THR A 273 13.42 3.54 6.51
CA THR A 273 13.57 4.24 7.80
C THR A 273 12.51 3.82 8.82
N HIS A 274 11.25 3.68 8.41
CA HIS A 274 10.19 3.19 9.29
C HIS A 274 10.41 1.73 9.69
N LEU A 275 10.84 0.88 8.75
CA LEU A 275 11.14 -0.53 9.04
C LEU A 275 12.32 -0.69 10.02
N LEU A 276 13.34 0.16 9.90
CA LEU A 276 14.47 0.18 10.82
C LEU A 276 14.03 0.65 12.21
N LEU A 277 13.18 1.68 12.28
CA LEU A 277 12.56 2.14 13.52
C LEU A 277 11.76 1.01 14.20
N PHE A 278 10.96 0.25 13.46
CA PHE A 278 10.20 -0.88 14.01
C PHE A 278 11.09 -1.98 14.56
N SER A 279 12.22 -2.25 13.88
CA SER A 279 13.21 -3.23 14.36
C SER A 279 13.80 -2.78 15.69
N ALA A 280 14.24 -1.53 15.79
CA ALA A 280 14.78 -0.96 17.02
C ALA A 280 13.76 -0.94 18.17
N GLN A 281 12.50 -0.60 17.88
CA GLN A 281 11.41 -0.61 18.86
C GLN A 281 11.10 -2.00 19.40
N ALA A 282 11.23 -3.03 18.57
CA ALA A 282 11.00 -4.42 18.94
C ALA A 282 12.20 -5.06 19.65
N SER A 283 13.36 -4.40 19.71
CA SER A 283 14.53 -4.92 20.41
C SER A 283 14.39 -4.77 21.92
N HIS A 284 14.62 -5.86 22.66
CA HIS A 284 14.68 -5.85 24.12
C HIS A 284 15.52 -7.00 24.66
N ASP A 285 15.89 -6.92 25.94
CA ASP A 285 16.85 -7.81 26.63
C ASP A 285 16.52 -9.31 26.62
N GLN A 286 15.30 -9.70 26.23
CA GLN A 286 14.86 -11.10 26.19
C GLN A 286 14.89 -11.69 24.77
N VAL A 287 15.27 -10.88 23.77
CA VAL A 287 15.43 -11.33 22.38
C VAL A 287 16.86 -11.82 22.23
N PRO A 288 17.09 -13.06 21.74
CA PRO A 288 18.43 -13.55 21.50
C PRO A 288 19.16 -12.66 20.48
N PRO A 289 20.44 -12.30 20.72
CA PRO A 289 21.19 -11.41 19.84
C PRO A 289 21.32 -11.96 18.41
N ASP A 290 21.39 -13.29 18.28
CA ASP A 290 21.50 -14.04 17.01
C ASP A 290 20.36 -13.77 16.02
N VAL A 291 19.19 -13.31 16.51
CA VAL A 291 18.00 -13.07 15.67
C VAL A 291 17.91 -11.59 15.25
N SER A 292 18.66 -10.71 15.92
CA SER A 292 18.61 -9.26 15.74
C SER A 292 19.68 -8.70 14.80
N SER A 293 20.56 -9.55 14.27
CA SER A 293 21.70 -9.20 13.40
C SER A 293 21.51 -9.59 11.93
#